data_AF-A0A972S7K4-F1
#
_entry.id   AF-A0A972S7K4-F1
#
_cell.length_a   1.000
_cell.length_b   1.000
_cell.length_c   1.000
_cell.angle_alpha   90.00
_cell.angle_beta   90.00
_cell.angle_gamma   90.00
#
_symmetry.space_group_name_H-M   'P 1'
#
loop_
_entity.id
_entity.type
_entity.pdbx_description
1 polymer ?
#
loop_
_entity_poly.entity_id
_entity_poly.type
_entity_poly.pdbx_seq_one_letter_code
_entity_poly.pdbx_strand_id
1 'polypeptide(L)'
;MSTFSPLRSLCPSSEISEQTRTLESTLWLKRMRLLCKRGNLESEFLLQSYLESLQTSSASTELRGQQNESTCIQALAPDFMSLFETLLQETEQNLFCWLMKHNPQQPQQTIHIPEKYRPLIEDIRANYLK
;
A
#
# COMPACT_ATOMS: atom_id res chain seq x y z
N MET A 1 6.42 -61.41 -15.81
CA MET A 1 5.18 -60.60 -15.79
C MET A 1 5.43 -59.45 -14.84
N SER A 2 5.86 -58.29 -15.37
CA SER A 2 6.17 -57.11 -14.54
C SER A 2 4.98 -56.15 -14.61
N THR A 3 4.35 -55.92 -13.47
CA THR A 3 3.27 -54.96 -13.30
C THR A 3 3.87 -53.56 -13.17
N PHE A 4 3.70 -52.74 -14.20
CA PHE A 4 3.95 -51.30 -14.12
C PHE A 4 2.78 -50.64 -13.39
N SER A 5 3.06 -50.06 -12.21
CA SER A 5 2.14 -49.14 -11.55
C SER A 5 2.18 -47.77 -12.26
N PRO A 6 1.04 -47.12 -12.52
CA PRO A 6 1.05 -45.77 -13.07
C PRO A 6 1.42 -44.77 -11.96
N LEU A 7 2.40 -43.92 -12.26
CA LEU A 7 2.76 -42.77 -11.43
C LEU A 7 1.52 -41.87 -11.25
N ARG A 8 1.17 -41.63 -9.99
CA ARG A 8 0.19 -40.60 -9.61
C ARG A 8 0.65 -39.25 -10.19
N SER A 9 -0.17 -38.70 -11.07
CA SER A 9 -0.15 -37.29 -11.44
C SER A 9 -0.42 -36.45 -10.19
N LEU A 10 0.63 -35.82 -9.64
CA LEU A 10 0.52 -34.73 -8.67
C LEU A 10 0.26 -33.46 -9.48
N CYS A 11 -0.98 -32.99 -9.52
CA CYS A 11 -1.32 -31.68 -10.06
C CYS A 11 -0.75 -30.59 -9.14
N PRO A 12 0.13 -29.68 -9.62
CA PRO A 12 0.60 -28.52 -8.88
C PRO A 12 -0.18 -27.27 -9.33
N SER A 13 -1.49 -27.22 -9.09
CA SER A 13 -2.32 -26.10 -9.57
C SER A 13 -2.59 -25.05 -8.49
N SER A 14 -2.41 -25.39 -7.21
CA SER A 14 -2.74 -24.48 -6.10
C SER A 14 -1.54 -23.61 -5.66
N GLU A 15 -0.31 -24.12 -5.73
CA GLU A 15 0.89 -23.40 -5.25
C GLU A 15 1.30 -22.24 -6.18
N ILE A 16 1.07 -22.36 -7.50
CA ILE A 16 1.42 -21.34 -8.49
C ILE A 16 0.53 -20.08 -8.31
N SER A 17 -0.71 -20.26 -7.84
CA SER A 17 -1.67 -19.17 -7.65
C SER A 17 -1.32 -18.27 -6.45
N GLU A 18 -0.66 -18.81 -5.42
CA GLU A 18 -0.25 -18.04 -4.24
C GLU A 18 1.11 -17.36 -4.44
N GLN A 19 2.03 -17.98 -5.18
CA GLN A 19 3.35 -17.41 -5.48
C GLN A 19 3.28 -16.21 -6.44
N THR A 20 2.35 -16.21 -7.39
CA THR A 20 2.15 -15.09 -8.31
C THR A 20 1.56 -13.87 -7.60
N ARG A 21 0.58 -14.08 -6.71
CA ARG A 21 -0.08 -13.02 -5.93
C ARG A 21 0.83 -12.36 -4.90
N THR A 22 1.72 -13.13 -4.29
CA THR A 22 2.74 -12.62 -3.36
C THR A 22 3.77 -11.76 -4.09
N LEU A 23 4.27 -12.20 -5.25
CA LEU A 23 5.23 -11.43 -6.05
C LEU A 23 4.64 -10.08 -6.51
N GLU A 24 3.42 -10.08 -7.03
CA GLU A 24 2.73 -8.86 -7.49
C GLU A 24 2.57 -7.84 -6.35
N SER A 25 2.18 -8.31 -5.16
CA SER A 25 2.05 -7.48 -3.96
C SER A 25 3.38 -6.84 -3.54
N THR A 26 4.48 -7.60 -3.63
CA THR A 26 5.82 -7.06 -3.30
C THR A 26 6.33 -6.05 -4.32
N LEU A 27 6.02 -6.24 -5.61
CA LEU A 27 6.40 -5.31 -6.67
C LEU A 27 5.62 -4.00 -6.56
N TRP A 28 4.31 -4.09 -6.31
CA TRP A 28 3.48 -2.91 -6.07
C TRP A 28 4.01 -2.10 -4.89
N LEU A 29 4.33 -2.76 -3.76
CA LEU A 29 4.91 -2.08 -2.59
C LEU A 29 6.20 -1.34 -2.88
N LYS A 30 7.14 -2.01 -3.55
CA LYS A 30 8.42 -1.39 -3.94
C LYS A 30 8.18 -0.18 -4.83
N ARG A 31 7.25 -0.30 -5.78
CA ARG A 31 6.85 0.80 -6.66
C ARG A 31 6.24 1.95 -5.87
N MET A 32 5.29 1.69 -4.97
CA MET A 32 4.66 2.73 -4.16
C MET A 32 5.69 3.42 -3.26
N ARG A 33 6.60 2.67 -2.62
CA ARG A 33 7.68 3.23 -1.81
C ARG A 33 8.58 4.18 -2.61
N LEU A 34 8.86 3.85 -3.87
CA LEU A 34 9.61 4.74 -4.78
C LEU A 34 8.80 6.00 -5.13
N LEU A 35 7.50 5.86 -5.41
CA LEU A 35 6.63 6.99 -5.74
C LEU A 35 6.35 7.92 -4.54
N CYS A 36 6.51 7.42 -3.31
CA CYS A 36 6.45 8.23 -2.10
C CYS A 36 7.69 9.14 -1.91
N LYS A 37 8.81 8.90 -2.61
CA LYS A 37 10.02 9.73 -2.51
C LYS A 37 9.79 11.10 -3.12
N ARG A 38 9.98 12.18 -2.34
CA ARG A 38 9.62 13.56 -2.75
C ARG A 38 10.60 14.59 -2.20
N GLY A 39 10.60 15.81 -2.78
CA GLY A 39 11.45 16.90 -2.30
C GLY A 39 11.05 17.38 -0.90
N ASN A 40 9.76 17.34 -0.59
CA ASN A 40 9.20 17.69 0.71
C ASN A 40 9.21 16.47 1.65
N LEU A 41 10.11 16.52 2.64
CA LEU A 41 10.30 15.46 3.62
C LEU A 41 9.05 15.16 4.46
N GLU A 42 8.21 16.16 4.72
CA GLU A 42 7.01 15.98 5.54
C GLU A 42 5.95 15.16 4.80
N SER A 43 5.72 15.48 3.53
CA SER A 43 4.84 14.71 2.64
C SER A 43 5.39 13.32 2.37
N GLU A 44 6.70 13.20 2.15
CA GLU A 44 7.37 11.91 2.01
C GLU A 44 7.16 11.04 3.25
N PHE A 45 7.42 11.58 4.45
CA PHE A 45 7.28 10.87 5.71
C PHE A 45 5.85 10.40 5.94
N LEU A 46 4.87 11.27 5.71
CA LEU A 46 3.44 10.94 5.80
C LEU A 46 3.06 9.76 4.91
N LEU A 47 3.45 9.79 3.65
CA LEU A 47 3.09 8.77 2.67
C LEU A 47 3.80 7.44 2.97
N GLN A 48 5.06 7.48 3.42
CA GLN A 48 5.80 6.27 3.83
C GLN A 48 5.21 5.67 5.10
N SER A 49 4.94 6.47 6.13
CA SER A 49 4.32 6.04 7.38
C SER A 49 2.96 5.40 7.12
N TYR A 50 2.15 6.01 6.24
CA TYR A 50 0.89 5.41 5.83
C TYR A 50 1.08 4.05 5.15
N LEU A 51 2.01 3.95 4.19
CA LEU A 51 2.32 2.68 3.51
C LEU A 51 2.77 1.58 4.49
N GLU A 52 3.51 1.92 5.54
CA GLU A 52 3.94 1.00 6.60
C GLU A 52 2.77 0.59 7.50
N SER A 53 1.87 1.53 7.80
CA SER A 53 0.67 1.24 8.57
C SER A 53 -0.27 0.27 7.85
N LEU A 54 -0.34 0.32 6.51
CA LEU A 54 -1.12 -0.63 5.71
C LEU A 54 -0.58 -2.06 5.86
N GLN A 55 0.74 -2.20 6.04
CA GLN A 55 1.40 -3.49 6.26
C GLN A 55 1.18 -4.01 7.70
N THR A 56 1.06 -3.09 8.65
CA THR A 56 0.88 -3.42 10.08
C THR A 56 -0.58 -3.69 10.42
N SER A 57 -1.52 -2.97 9.80
CA SER A 57 -2.96 -3.16 10.00
C SER A 57 -3.42 -4.56 9.57
N SER A 58 -2.84 -5.11 8.51
CA SER A 58 -3.08 -6.49 8.07
C SER A 58 -2.50 -7.56 9.01
N ALA A 59 -1.56 -7.21 9.89
CA ALA A 59 -0.87 -8.16 10.78
C ALA A 59 -1.52 -8.30 12.16
N SER A 60 -2.55 -7.50 12.47
CA SER A 60 -3.13 -7.43 13.83
C SER A 60 -4.05 -8.60 14.21
N THR A 61 -4.22 -9.61 13.35
CA THR A 61 -5.10 -10.76 13.60
C THR A 61 -4.36 -11.99 14.14
N GLU A 62 -3.02 -12.06 14.11
CA GLU A 62 -2.32 -13.28 14.55
C GLU A 62 -1.22 -13.00 15.60
N LEU A 63 -1.42 -13.57 16.79
CA LEU A 63 -0.49 -13.52 17.90
C LEU A 63 0.79 -14.33 17.59
N ARG A 64 1.92 -13.68 17.87
CA ARG A 64 3.15 -14.25 18.45
C ARG A 64 3.94 -15.26 17.60
N GLY A 65 5.03 -14.74 17.04
CA GLY A 65 6.33 -15.43 17.03
C GLY A 65 6.67 -16.23 15.77
N GLN A 66 7.23 -15.55 14.78
CA GLN A 66 8.49 -15.90 14.11
C GLN A 66 8.72 -14.91 12.96
N GLN A 67 9.92 -14.33 12.93
CA GLN A 67 10.36 -13.40 11.91
C GLN A 67 10.39 -14.11 10.55
N ASN A 68 9.39 -13.83 9.71
CA ASN A 68 9.46 -13.95 8.27
C ASN A 68 8.69 -12.75 7.72
N GLU A 69 9.39 -11.83 7.03
CA GLU A 69 8.85 -10.62 6.38
C GLU A 69 7.92 -10.98 5.20
N SER A 70 6.85 -11.72 5.45
CA SER A 70 5.79 -11.97 4.47
C SER A 70 4.78 -10.85 4.57
N THR A 71 5.06 -9.73 3.90
CA THR A 71 4.20 -8.55 3.84
C THR A 71 2.92 -8.86 3.04
N CYS A 72 1.84 -9.26 3.71
CA CYS A 72 0.58 -9.64 3.06
C CYS A 72 -0.32 -8.42 2.79
N ILE A 73 -0.04 -7.70 1.69
CA ILE A 73 -0.92 -6.66 1.11
C ILE A 73 -2.10 -7.24 0.28
N GLN A 74 -2.27 -8.56 0.32
CA GLN A 74 -3.18 -9.30 -0.55
C GLN A 74 -4.67 -8.98 -0.36
N ALA A 75 -5.04 -8.19 0.66
CA ALA A 75 -6.41 -7.80 0.99
C ALA A 75 -6.77 -6.34 0.65
N LEU A 76 -5.86 -5.54 0.07
CA LEU A 76 -6.25 -4.19 -0.39
C LEU A 76 -7.15 -4.29 -1.63
N ALA A 77 -8.22 -3.49 -1.63
CA ALA A 77 -9.11 -3.42 -2.79
C ALA A 77 -8.33 -2.89 -4.02
N PRO A 78 -8.54 -3.44 -5.22
CA PRO A 78 -7.84 -2.98 -6.44
C PRO A 78 -8.13 -1.50 -6.73
N ASP A 79 -9.32 -1.01 -6.39
CA ASP A 79 -9.71 0.40 -6.49
C ASP A 79 -8.86 1.29 -5.58
N PHE A 80 -8.49 0.80 -4.38
CA PHE A 80 -7.59 1.53 -3.50
C PHE A 80 -6.18 1.62 -4.07
N MET A 81 -5.66 0.49 -4.59
CA MET A 81 -4.30 0.45 -5.15
C MET A 81 -4.15 1.40 -6.33
N SER A 82 -5.14 1.43 -7.23
CA SER A 82 -5.17 2.36 -8.36
C SER A 82 -5.38 3.82 -7.93
N LEU A 83 -6.25 4.07 -6.95
CA LEU A 83 -6.46 5.41 -6.40
C LEU A 83 -5.20 5.96 -5.73
N PHE A 84 -4.51 5.16 -4.93
CA PHE A 84 -3.28 5.54 -4.25
C PHE A 84 -2.15 5.80 -5.25
N GLU A 85 -2.00 4.95 -6.27
CA GLU A 85 -1.05 5.20 -7.34
C GLU A 85 -1.36 6.51 -8.08
N THR A 86 -2.63 6.79 -8.38
CA THR A 86 -3.04 8.04 -9.03
C THR A 86 -2.75 9.24 -8.14
N LEU A 87 -3.00 9.14 -6.83
CA LEU A 87 -2.66 10.16 -5.85
C LEU A 87 -1.15 10.45 -5.88
N LEU A 88 -0.31 9.42 -5.93
CA LEU A 88 1.15 9.57 -5.96
C LEU A 88 1.70 10.12 -7.29
N GLN A 89 0.89 10.25 -8.34
CA GLN A 89 1.27 10.93 -9.58
C GLN A 89 1.01 12.45 -9.53
N GLU A 90 0.33 12.95 -8.49
CA GLU A 90 0.03 14.37 -8.33
C GLU A 90 1.29 15.19 -8.02
N THR A 91 1.22 16.49 -8.30
CA THR A 91 2.34 17.40 -8.06
C THR A 91 2.68 17.47 -6.57
N GLU A 92 3.95 17.75 -6.26
CA GLU A 92 4.39 17.91 -4.88
C GLU A 92 3.63 19.01 -4.14
N GLN A 93 3.33 20.11 -4.83
CA GLN A 93 2.54 21.21 -4.28
C GLN A 93 1.11 20.77 -3.94
N ASN A 94 0.44 20.03 -4.84
CA ASN A 94 -0.91 19.52 -4.59
C ASN A 94 -0.93 18.60 -3.38
N LEU A 95 0.00 17.63 -3.35
CA LEU A 95 0.07 16.66 -2.25
C LEU A 95 0.40 17.31 -0.93
N PHE A 96 1.38 18.21 -0.89
CA PHE A 96 1.68 18.96 0.33
C PHE A 96 0.45 19.75 0.79
N CYS A 97 -0.23 20.48 -0.09
CA CYS A 97 -1.44 21.21 0.28
C CYS A 97 -2.54 20.27 0.79
N TRP A 98 -2.81 19.16 0.11
CA TRP A 98 -3.88 18.24 0.51
C TRP A 98 -3.55 17.44 1.77
N LEU A 99 -2.28 17.12 2.01
CA LEU A 99 -1.86 16.40 3.20
C LEU A 99 -1.78 17.33 4.42
N MET A 100 -1.32 18.57 4.24
CA MET A 100 -1.26 19.57 5.30
C MET A 100 -2.61 20.21 5.54
N LYS A 101 -3.02 20.39 6.80
CA LYS A 101 -4.30 21.05 7.14
C LYS A 101 -4.33 22.54 6.80
N HIS A 102 -3.15 23.15 6.63
CA HIS A 102 -2.99 24.59 6.42
C HIS A 102 -1.95 24.86 5.34
N ASN A 103 -2.23 25.81 4.46
CA ASN A 103 -1.20 26.39 3.61
C ASN A 103 -0.45 27.44 4.46
N PRO A 104 0.84 27.23 4.79
CA PRO A 104 1.59 28.17 5.65
C PRO A 104 1.74 29.55 5.01
N GLN A 105 1.66 29.64 3.67
CA GLN A 105 1.73 30.91 2.95
C GLN A 105 0.36 31.61 2.87
N GLN A 106 -0.75 30.88 3.01
CA GLN A 106 -2.12 31.39 2.88
C GLN A 106 -3.08 30.66 3.84
N PRO A 107 -3.02 30.94 5.15
CA PRO A 107 -3.80 30.21 6.16
C PRO A 107 -5.31 30.36 6.03
N GLN A 108 -5.80 31.31 5.23
CA GLN A 108 -7.22 31.53 4.98
C GLN A 108 -7.75 30.85 3.71
N GLN A 109 -6.90 30.27 2.86
CA GLN A 109 -7.39 29.52 1.71
C GLN A 109 -7.87 28.14 2.15
N THR A 110 -9.14 27.86 1.90
CA THR A 110 -9.68 26.51 1.97
C THR A 110 -9.01 25.66 0.90
N ILE A 111 -8.19 24.72 1.34
CA ILE A 111 -7.54 23.76 0.44
C ILE A 111 -8.63 22.84 -0.11
N HIS A 112 -8.88 22.93 -1.42
CA HIS A 112 -9.86 22.10 -2.08
C HIS A 112 -9.27 20.73 -2.43
N ILE A 113 -9.65 19.71 -1.66
CA ILE A 113 -9.26 18.31 -1.92
C ILE A 113 -10.26 17.71 -2.91
N PRO A 114 -9.81 17.14 -4.04
CA PRO A 114 -10.69 16.40 -4.95
C PRO A 114 -11.45 15.28 -4.23
N GLU A 115 -12.75 15.15 -4.49
CA GLU A 115 -13.63 14.23 -3.72
C GLU A 115 -13.13 12.78 -3.75
N LYS A 116 -12.58 12.35 -4.88
CA LYS A 116 -11.99 11.01 -5.04
C LYS A 116 -10.86 10.71 -4.04
N TYR A 117 -10.09 11.72 -3.65
CA TYR A 117 -8.96 11.56 -2.72
C TYR A 117 -9.35 11.86 -1.27
N ARG A 118 -10.50 12.48 -1.02
CA ARG A 118 -10.93 12.90 0.32
C ARG A 118 -10.82 11.78 1.37
N PRO A 119 -11.41 10.58 1.17
CA PRO A 119 -11.33 9.52 2.19
C PRO A 119 -9.89 9.05 2.42
N LEU A 120 -9.09 8.95 1.36
CA LEU A 120 -7.69 8.52 1.42
C LEU A 120 -6.81 9.55 2.15
N ILE A 121 -6.97 10.84 1.84
CA ILE A 121 -6.24 11.92 2.49
C ILE A 121 -6.61 12.04 3.96
N GLU A 122 -7.88 11.89 4.30
CA GLU A 122 -8.34 11.86 5.69
C GLU A 122 -7.73 10.69 6.47
N ASP A 123 -7.67 9.50 5.86
CA ASP A 123 -7.06 8.31 6.47
C ASP A 123 -5.54 8.47 6.67
N ILE A 124 -4.83 9.00 5.67
CA ILE A 124 -3.39 9.33 5.79
C ILE A 124 -3.16 10.33 6.93
N ARG A 125 -3.97 11.38 7.03
CA ARG A 125 -3.87 12.40 8.09
C ARG A 125 -4.19 11.81 9.47
N ALA A 126 -5.19 10.95 9.57
CA ALA A 126 -5.55 10.29 10.81
C ALA A 126 -4.43 9.35 11.31
N ASN A 127 -3.65 8.79 10.39
CA ASN A 127 -2.50 7.95 10.72
C ASN A 127 -1.38 8.73 11.43
N TYR A 128 -1.11 9.94 10.96
CA TYR A 128 0.00 10.78 11.41
C TYR A 128 -0.23 11.47 12.76
N LEU A 129 -1.48 11.77 13.10
CA LEU A 129 -1.85 12.45 14.35
C LEU A 129 -2.17 11.49 15.51
N LYS A 130 -1.72 10.24 15.42
CA LYS A 130 -1.83 9.27 16.51
C LYS A 130 -0.88 9.57 17.66
#